data_AF-E0NSX8-F1
#
_entry.id   AF-E0NSX8-F1
#
_cell.length_a   1.000
_cell.length_b   1.000
_cell.length_c   1.000
_cell.angle_alpha   90.00
_cell.angle_beta   90.00
_cell.angle_gamma   90.00
#
_symmetry.space_group_name_H-M   'P 1'
#
loop_
_entity.id
_entity.type
_entity.pdbx_description
1 polymer ?
#
loop_
_entity_poly.entity_id
_entity_poly.type
_entity_poly.pdbx_seq_one_letter_code
_entity_poly.pdbx_strand_id
1 'polypeptide(L)'
;MKHLLLTSAMLLTMSVQLTHATVHYVKAGATGDGTSWATASGSIDDMLEKAVSGDEIWIATGTYKPVKLINSSKKNSRAFTLKEGVSLYGGFAGTETSKADRTFAASGKAYDFEHETILSGDDDVPDVWERALMYASNYRYGWRVEKDLIPGTANNSNHILYSNVKFEKATVINGFTLKGGNAMVWKVKAAGGALYAKGNVHLAACKVLENSAYFTVQSTGSSDTQGGAVRLEGSGTASIEDCYFARNFSHSSFGNGLGGAVYAINVTIARCEFEHCVALDAGGALVNVGGTVSQCRFSDCYAFTGGAVYNQGTMTDSHIFDCRGIHGGGLFNTVKAERVVVAGCHADTEDYGATEGGKGGGIYNQGGEVFGVVVYNNLAFKGGGIFVRGGRITSCTVQHNAGRNTNVDADLDYFDGSSEADNVVNTIAGAVGDTNFHNPTSFYGVASNDTQKAAIRTASWALVAGSSLAGKGYEAYTTGIAAPSMAGEVVSTTYYTLDGMVTQPVHGGVYIKRDRLSNGHVITKKLVIK
;
A
#
# COMPACT_ATOMS: atom_id res chain seq x y z
N MET A 1 -50.18 64.21 24.61
CA MET A 1 -48.94 64.16 23.82
C MET A 1 -48.00 63.18 24.51
N LYS A 2 -47.62 62.10 23.83
CA LYS A 2 -46.96 60.91 24.40
C LYS A 2 -45.45 61.17 24.59
N HIS A 3 -44.92 60.88 25.78
CA HIS A 3 -43.48 60.87 26.05
C HIS A 3 -42.84 59.63 25.44
N LEU A 4 -41.82 59.83 24.62
CA LEU A 4 -41.05 58.79 23.94
C LEU A 4 -39.80 58.46 24.78
N LEU A 5 -39.73 57.25 25.32
CA LEU A 5 -38.54 56.69 25.98
C LEU A 5 -37.57 56.19 24.90
N LEU A 6 -36.34 56.70 24.87
CA LEU A 6 -35.23 56.11 24.13
C LEU A 6 -34.63 54.96 24.94
N THR A 7 -34.74 53.74 24.44
CA THR A 7 -33.94 52.60 24.88
C THR A 7 -32.71 52.47 23.98
N SER A 8 -31.52 52.62 24.56
CA SER A 8 -30.24 52.40 23.88
C SER A 8 -29.93 50.89 23.87
N ALA A 9 -29.90 50.28 22.69
CA ALA A 9 -29.49 48.89 22.51
C ALA A 9 -27.97 48.82 22.35
N MET A 10 -27.29 48.23 23.33
CA MET A 10 -25.85 47.96 23.30
C MET A 10 -25.59 46.76 22.37
N LEU A 11 -25.05 47.02 21.19
CA LEU A 11 -24.71 46.02 20.19
C LEU A 11 -23.40 45.32 20.61
N LEU A 12 -23.49 44.07 21.08
CA LEU A 12 -22.32 43.25 21.40
C LEU A 12 -21.76 42.65 20.10
N THR A 13 -20.70 43.23 19.56
CA THR A 13 -20.01 42.68 18.39
C THR A 13 -19.17 41.47 18.80
N MET A 14 -19.69 40.25 18.60
CA MET A 14 -18.86 39.04 18.58
C MET A 14 -17.93 39.11 17.38
N SER A 15 -16.68 39.49 17.60
CA SER A 15 -15.60 39.30 16.64
C SER A 15 -15.36 37.81 16.49
N VAL A 16 -15.80 37.24 15.37
CA VAL A 16 -15.37 35.92 14.90
C VAL A 16 -13.89 36.04 14.57
N GLN A 17 -13.01 35.58 15.47
CA GLN A 17 -11.60 35.41 15.14
C GLN A 17 -11.52 34.26 14.13
N LEU A 18 -11.24 34.57 12.86
CA LEU A 18 -10.71 33.57 11.94
C LEU A 18 -9.35 33.14 12.52
N THR A 19 -9.32 32.02 13.22
CA THR A 19 -8.05 31.37 13.56
C THR A 19 -7.44 30.89 12.26
N HIS A 20 -6.43 31.61 11.77
CA HIS A 20 -5.62 31.16 10.64
C HIS A 20 -4.88 29.90 11.09
N ALA A 21 -4.96 28.83 10.30
CA ALA A 21 -4.16 27.63 10.51
C ALA A 21 -2.68 28.03 10.64
N THR A 22 -2.03 27.68 11.75
CA THR A 22 -0.62 28.02 11.98
C THR A 22 0.26 26.89 11.46
N VAL A 23 1.39 27.26 10.84
CA VAL A 23 2.44 26.31 10.46
C VAL A 23 3.52 26.32 11.53
N HIS A 24 3.81 25.14 12.10
CA HIS A 24 4.91 24.91 13.03
C HIS A 24 6.07 24.24 12.30
N TYR A 25 7.28 24.75 12.47
CA TYR A 25 8.46 24.32 11.73
C TYR A 25 9.43 23.52 12.60
N VAL A 26 9.88 22.38 12.09
CA VAL A 26 10.81 21.48 12.79
C VAL A 26 12.06 21.21 11.96
N LYS A 27 13.25 21.33 12.59
CA LYS A 27 14.55 20.99 12.02
C LYS A 27 15.38 20.19 13.03
N ALA A 28 16.00 19.11 12.58
CA ALA A 28 16.90 18.31 13.41
C ALA A 28 18.02 19.18 14.02
N GLY A 29 18.23 19.08 15.33
CA GLY A 29 19.26 19.83 16.06
C GLY A 29 18.94 21.31 16.34
N ALA A 30 17.81 21.84 15.87
CA ALA A 30 17.40 23.21 16.16
C ALA A 30 16.84 23.35 17.60
N THR A 31 16.78 24.58 18.11
CA THR A 31 16.31 24.89 19.48
C THR A 31 15.32 26.05 19.53
N GLY A 32 14.81 26.47 18.37
CA GLY A 32 13.90 27.60 18.26
C GLY A 32 12.47 27.26 18.70
N ASP A 33 11.58 28.24 18.58
CA ASP A 33 10.20 28.14 19.05
C ASP A 33 9.24 27.44 18.06
N GLY A 34 9.66 27.26 16.81
CA GLY A 34 8.91 26.63 15.74
C GLY A 34 8.08 27.59 14.87
N THR A 35 8.25 28.91 15.01
CA THR A 35 7.43 29.91 14.28
C THR A 35 7.86 30.17 12.83
N SER A 36 9.07 29.76 12.46
CA SER A 36 9.61 29.87 11.09
C SER A 36 10.71 28.84 10.87
N TRP A 37 11.17 28.67 9.63
CA TRP A 37 12.38 27.88 9.35
C TRP A 37 13.66 28.42 10.03
N ALA A 38 13.76 29.73 10.28
CA ALA A 38 14.92 30.33 10.95
C ALA A 38 14.90 30.08 12.47
N THR A 39 13.70 29.98 13.04
CA THR A 39 13.45 29.72 14.46
C THR A 39 12.83 28.33 14.67
N ALA A 40 13.15 27.36 13.82
CA ALA A 40 12.55 26.03 13.86
C ALA A 40 12.82 25.32 15.19
N SER A 41 11.86 24.50 15.64
CA SER A 41 12.03 23.65 16.80
C SER A 41 12.85 22.40 16.47
N GLY A 42 13.56 21.84 17.45
CA GLY A 42 14.20 20.53 17.34
C GLY A 42 13.29 19.35 17.65
N SER A 43 12.05 19.60 18.08
CA SER A 43 11.16 18.58 18.66
C SER A 43 9.80 18.57 17.98
N ILE A 44 9.48 17.45 17.32
CA ILE A 44 8.13 17.18 16.81
C ILE A 44 7.15 17.05 17.98
N ASP A 45 7.56 16.43 19.09
CA ASP A 45 6.75 16.23 20.28
C ASP A 45 6.33 17.57 20.93
N ASP A 46 7.16 18.61 20.86
CA ASP A 46 6.85 19.94 21.39
C ASP A 46 5.88 20.67 20.45
N MET A 47 6.06 20.55 19.13
CA MET A 47 5.16 21.17 18.16
C MET A 47 3.78 20.51 18.17
N LEU A 48 3.70 19.19 18.33
CA LEU A 48 2.44 18.49 18.55
C LEU A 48 1.73 18.99 19.81
N GLU A 49 2.46 19.23 20.90
CA GLU A 49 1.88 19.75 22.14
C GLU A 49 1.26 21.15 21.93
N LYS A 50 1.95 22.04 21.22
CA LYS A 50 1.49 23.41 20.91
C LYS A 50 0.35 23.46 19.90
N ALA A 51 0.39 22.61 18.87
CA ALA A 51 -0.51 22.68 17.73
C ALA A 51 -1.98 22.46 18.13
N VAL A 52 -2.90 23.14 17.47
CA VAL A 52 -4.35 22.95 17.64
C VAL A 52 -5.00 22.50 16.34
N SER A 53 -6.23 22.01 16.43
CA SER A 53 -6.98 21.55 15.26
C SER A 53 -7.03 22.61 14.16
N GLY A 54 -6.54 22.28 12.96
CA GLY A 54 -6.35 23.19 11.83
C GLY A 54 -4.88 23.48 11.53
N ASP A 55 -3.98 23.31 12.50
CA ASP A 55 -2.55 23.58 12.32
C ASP A 55 -1.84 22.53 11.46
N GLU A 56 -0.70 22.94 10.92
CA GLU A 56 0.24 22.07 10.21
C GLU A 56 1.60 22.06 10.91
N ILE A 57 2.30 20.92 10.84
CA ILE A 57 3.68 20.77 11.29
C ILE A 57 4.52 20.38 10.08
N TRP A 58 5.41 21.27 9.66
CA TRP A 58 6.34 21.07 8.54
C TRP A 58 7.70 20.67 9.08
N ILE A 59 8.20 19.52 8.64
CA ILE A 59 9.36 18.86 9.21
C ILE A 59 10.42 18.73 8.13
N ALA A 60 11.56 19.40 8.33
CA ALA A 60 12.69 19.34 7.40
C ALA A 60 13.34 17.95 7.39
N THR A 61 14.15 17.72 6.37
CA THR A 61 14.97 16.51 6.23
C THR A 61 15.77 16.22 7.49
N GLY A 62 15.93 14.92 7.77
CA GLY A 62 16.57 14.43 8.98
C GLY A 62 15.85 13.22 9.56
N THR A 63 16.42 12.67 10.62
CA THR A 63 15.86 11.53 11.35
C THR A 63 15.34 11.98 12.71
N TYR A 64 14.08 11.69 13.00
CA TYR A 64 13.41 12.07 14.23
C TYR A 64 12.87 10.82 14.93
N LYS A 65 13.24 10.65 16.20
CA LYS A 65 12.80 9.54 17.05
C LYS A 65 11.81 10.07 18.09
N PRO A 66 10.68 9.40 18.36
CA PRO A 66 9.78 9.82 19.43
C PRO A 66 10.41 9.59 20.79
N VAL A 67 10.19 10.53 21.73
CA VAL A 67 10.73 10.42 23.10
C VAL A 67 9.65 10.33 24.17
N LYS A 68 8.43 10.81 23.88
CA LYS A 68 7.30 10.76 24.82
C LYS A 68 6.67 9.35 24.89
N LEU A 69 6.46 8.86 26.11
CA LEU A 69 5.82 7.56 26.37
C LEU A 69 4.29 7.69 26.36
N ILE A 70 3.60 6.87 25.57
CA ILE A 70 2.12 6.76 25.63
C ILE A 70 1.66 5.79 26.74
N ASN A 71 2.57 5.01 27.31
CA ASN A 71 2.35 4.19 28.49
C ASN A 71 3.58 4.23 29.41
N SER A 72 3.48 4.96 30.52
CA SER A 72 4.57 5.19 31.48
C SER A 72 5.20 3.91 32.04
N SER A 73 4.46 2.79 32.07
CA SER A 73 4.95 1.50 32.56
C SER A 73 5.72 0.69 31.51
N LYS A 74 5.88 1.21 30.29
CA LYS A 74 6.47 0.49 29.14
C LYS A 74 7.48 1.37 28.41
N LYS A 75 8.77 1.05 28.57
CA LYS A 75 9.89 1.81 27.98
C LYS A 75 9.82 1.91 26.45
N ASN A 76 9.33 0.88 25.77
CA ASN A 76 9.20 0.85 24.31
C ASN A 76 7.95 1.58 23.82
N SER A 77 7.12 2.16 24.69
CA SER A 77 5.89 2.86 24.27
C SER A 77 6.12 4.30 23.79
N ARG A 78 7.33 4.61 23.32
CA ARG A 78 7.61 5.92 22.72
C ARG A 78 6.82 6.02 21.41
N ALA A 79 6.15 7.14 21.16
CA ALA A 79 5.46 7.42 19.89
C ALA A 79 5.15 8.92 19.77
N PHE A 80 5.11 9.43 18.53
CA PHE A 80 4.52 10.74 18.27
C PHE A 80 3.00 10.63 18.37
N THR A 81 2.42 11.30 19.38
CA THR A 81 0.97 11.24 19.61
C THR A 81 0.26 12.22 18.69
N LEU A 82 -0.52 11.70 17.73
CA LEU A 82 -1.26 12.51 16.77
C LEU A 82 -2.39 13.29 17.47
N LYS A 83 -2.74 14.46 16.91
CA LYS A 83 -3.86 15.29 17.37
C LYS A 83 -4.87 15.50 16.24
N GLU A 84 -6.14 15.51 16.60
CA GLU A 84 -7.23 15.68 15.65
C GLU A 84 -7.13 17.03 14.91
N GLY A 85 -7.15 16.97 13.59
CA GLY A 85 -7.05 18.14 12.71
C GLY A 85 -5.66 18.78 12.64
N VAL A 86 -4.64 18.20 13.29
CA VAL A 86 -3.24 18.64 13.13
C VAL A 86 -2.58 17.78 12.06
N SER A 87 -2.10 18.40 10.98
CA SER A 87 -1.48 17.68 9.85
C SER A 87 0.04 17.76 9.88
N LEU A 88 0.72 16.70 9.46
CA LEU A 88 2.18 16.57 9.45
C LEU A 88 2.66 16.43 8.00
N TYR A 89 3.70 17.19 7.65
CA TYR A 89 4.31 17.18 6.31
C TYR A 89 5.83 17.08 6.41
N GLY A 90 6.43 16.08 5.77
CA GLY A 90 7.87 15.90 5.57
C GLY A 90 8.29 16.24 4.14
N GLY A 91 9.57 16.02 3.80
CA GLY A 91 10.08 16.25 2.45
C GLY A 91 10.62 17.66 2.20
N PHE A 92 10.92 18.42 3.26
CA PHE A 92 11.39 19.81 3.17
C PHE A 92 12.91 19.93 3.34
N ALA A 93 13.57 20.78 2.55
CA ALA A 93 14.93 21.28 2.80
C ALA A 93 14.99 22.14 4.07
N GLY A 94 13.88 22.80 4.42
CA GLY A 94 13.79 23.74 5.53
C GLY A 94 13.99 25.20 5.11
N THR A 95 13.62 25.52 3.86
CA THR A 95 13.64 26.89 3.30
C THR A 95 12.38 27.23 2.52
N GLU A 96 11.49 26.26 2.34
CA GLU A 96 10.28 26.34 1.52
C GLU A 96 9.25 27.30 2.10
N THR A 97 8.51 27.96 1.21
CA THR A 97 7.39 28.84 1.58
C THR A 97 6.04 28.17 1.36
N SER A 98 6.02 27.06 0.62
CA SER A 98 4.83 26.28 0.30
C SER A 98 5.11 24.77 0.27
N LYS A 99 4.07 23.94 0.45
CA LYS A 99 4.15 22.47 0.27
C LYS A 99 4.50 22.05 -1.16
N ALA A 100 4.21 22.91 -2.15
CA ALA A 100 4.50 22.67 -3.56
C ALA A 100 5.96 22.93 -3.93
N ASP A 101 6.71 23.62 -3.05
CA ASP A 101 8.14 23.90 -3.24
C ASP A 101 9.01 22.66 -2.95
N ARG A 102 8.44 21.61 -2.33
CA ARG A 102 9.14 20.34 -2.06
C ARG A 102 9.59 19.68 -3.35
N THR A 103 10.85 19.26 -3.39
CA THR A 103 11.45 18.61 -4.55
C THR A 103 11.34 17.09 -4.43
N PHE A 104 11.08 16.44 -5.57
CA PHE A 104 11.01 14.99 -5.68
C PHE A 104 12.35 14.44 -6.12
N ALA A 105 12.70 13.24 -5.64
CA ALA A 105 13.88 12.53 -6.07
C ALA A 105 13.77 12.09 -7.55
N ALA A 106 14.89 11.66 -8.12
CA ALA A 106 15.01 11.31 -9.54
C ALA A 106 14.07 10.19 -10.00
N SER A 107 13.57 9.35 -9.09
CA SER A 107 12.59 8.31 -9.41
C SER A 107 11.24 8.88 -9.88
N GLY A 108 10.93 10.12 -9.48
CA GLY A 108 9.66 10.78 -9.77
C GLY A 108 8.47 10.21 -9.01
N LYS A 109 8.66 9.24 -8.11
CA LYS A 109 7.55 8.64 -7.36
C LYS A 109 6.96 9.64 -6.37
N ALA A 110 5.64 9.61 -6.20
CA ALA A 110 4.92 10.55 -5.32
C ALA A 110 5.36 10.47 -3.84
N TYR A 111 5.91 9.34 -3.41
CA TYR A 111 6.45 9.11 -2.06
C TYR A 111 7.96 9.36 -1.93
N ASP A 112 8.65 9.75 -3.00
CA ASP A 112 10.11 9.84 -3.03
C ASP A 112 10.57 11.30 -3.16
N PHE A 113 10.84 11.92 -2.01
CA PHE A 113 11.30 13.30 -1.89
C PHE A 113 12.83 13.38 -1.86
N GLU A 114 13.42 14.42 -2.46
CA GLU A 114 14.87 14.65 -2.42
C GLU A 114 15.35 14.90 -0.99
N HIS A 115 14.57 15.66 -0.22
CA HIS A 115 14.83 16.02 1.17
C HIS A 115 14.12 15.08 2.13
N GLU A 116 14.60 13.84 2.23
CA GLU A 116 13.94 12.78 3.01
C GLU A 116 13.79 13.15 4.50
N THR A 117 12.56 13.03 5.02
CA THR A 117 12.24 13.14 6.44
C THR A 117 11.91 11.75 6.99
N ILE A 118 12.75 11.24 7.89
CA ILE A 118 12.61 9.90 8.48
C ILE A 118 12.03 10.04 9.88
N LEU A 119 10.86 9.44 10.13
CA LEU A 119 10.36 9.20 11.47
C LEU A 119 10.73 7.76 11.83
N SER A 120 11.68 7.59 12.76
CA SER A 120 12.27 6.29 13.08
C SER A 120 11.83 5.82 14.45
N GLY A 121 11.34 4.58 14.50
CA GLY A 121 11.10 3.83 15.72
C GLY A 121 12.35 3.12 16.25
N ASP A 122 13.43 3.06 15.46
CA ASP A 122 14.62 2.27 15.75
C ASP A 122 15.35 2.73 17.02
N ASP A 123 15.91 1.77 17.76
CA ASP A 123 16.96 2.05 18.73
C ASP A 123 18.33 2.20 18.01
N ASP A 124 19.44 1.95 18.70
CA ASP A 124 20.79 2.03 18.12
C ASP A 124 21.31 0.64 17.69
N VAL A 125 20.51 -0.41 17.88
CA VAL A 125 20.82 -1.78 17.45
C VAL A 125 20.29 -1.97 16.02
N PRO A 126 21.11 -2.42 15.06
CA PRO A 126 20.63 -2.65 13.70
C PRO A 126 19.58 -3.76 13.60
N ASP A 127 18.50 -3.46 12.89
CA ASP A 127 17.48 -4.44 12.52
C ASP A 127 17.92 -5.30 11.33
N VAL A 128 17.70 -6.61 11.41
CA VAL A 128 18.15 -7.55 10.36
C VAL A 128 16.97 -8.24 9.69
N TRP A 129 16.61 -7.74 8.51
CA TRP A 129 15.50 -8.21 7.69
C TRP A 129 15.98 -9.22 6.65
N GLU A 130 16.01 -10.50 7.05
CA GLU A 130 16.39 -11.60 6.16
C GLU A 130 15.23 -12.56 5.96
N ARG A 131 15.02 -12.97 4.70
CA ARG A 131 14.04 -14.00 4.38
C ARG A 131 14.49 -15.36 4.92
N ALA A 132 13.55 -16.11 5.49
CA ALA A 132 13.81 -17.48 5.94
C ALA A 132 12.53 -18.32 5.87
N LEU A 133 12.70 -19.64 5.86
CA LEU A 133 11.61 -20.53 6.23
C LEU A 133 11.31 -20.39 7.73
N MET A 134 10.03 -20.37 8.08
CA MET A 134 9.61 -20.32 9.48
C MET A 134 9.96 -21.64 10.19
N TYR A 135 10.17 -21.56 11.50
CA TYR A 135 10.52 -22.71 12.32
C TYR A 135 9.56 -23.89 12.09
N ALA A 136 10.13 -25.09 11.92
CA ALA A 136 9.41 -26.33 11.66
C ALA A 136 8.47 -26.29 10.43
N SER A 137 8.78 -25.48 9.41
CA SER A 137 8.06 -25.47 8.13
C SER A 137 9.04 -25.54 6.95
N ASN A 138 8.65 -26.24 5.89
CA ASN A 138 9.36 -26.25 4.60
C ASN A 138 8.71 -25.30 3.56
N TYR A 139 7.58 -24.67 3.89
CA TYR A 139 6.77 -23.90 2.95
C TYR A 139 6.47 -22.48 3.44
N ARG A 140 6.38 -22.26 4.76
CA ARG A 140 6.12 -20.93 5.32
C ARG A 140 7.34 -20.05 5.16
N TYR A 141 7.27 -19.12 4.22
CA TYR A 141 8.38 -18.24 3.89
C TYR A 141 8.10 -16.84 4.42
N GLY A 142 8.92 -16.38 5.37
CA GLY A 142 8.70 -15.12 6.06
C GLY A 142 10.01 -14.41 6.40
N TRP A 143 9.99 -13.62 7.46
CA TRP A 143 11.18 -12.96 7.99
C TRP A 143 11.82 -13.79 9.10
N ARG A 144 13.15 -13.94 9.08
CA ARG A 144 13.89 -14.61 10.14
C ARG A 144 13.59 -13.90 11.47
N VAL A 145 13.28 -14.70 12.47
CA VAL A 145 13.07 -14.24 13.84
C VAL A 145 14.00 -14.97 14.81
N GLU A 146 14.42 -14.27 15.86
CA GLU A 146 15.11 -14.81 17.03
C GLU A 146 14.27 -14.52 18.26
N LYS A 147 13.85 -15.55 18.99
CA LYS A 147 12.88 -15.43 20.10
C LYS A 147 11.61 -14.68 19.66
N ASP A 148 11.09 -15.05 18.49
CA ASP A 148 9.88 -14.49 17.88
C ASP A 148 9.96 -12.99 17.52
N LEU A 149 11.17 -12.42 17.44
CA LEU A 149 11.38 -11.03 17.04
C LEU A 149 12.32 -10.95 15.84
N ILE A 150 12.11 -9.96 14.97
CA ILE A 150 13.13 -9.57 14.00
C ILE A 150 14.39 -9.18 14.79
N PRO A 151 15.58 -9.74 14.50
CA PRO A 151 16.80 -9.39 15.22
C PRO A 151 17.04 -7.88 15.19
N GLY A 152 17.38 -7.28 16.34
CA GLY A 152 17.55 -5.83 16.51
C GLY A 152 16.33 -5.12 17.10
N THR A 153 15.12 -5.57 16.76
CA THR A 153 13.90 -4.78 17.03
C THR A 153 13.39 -4.74 18.47
N ALA A 154 14.11 -5.34 19.43
CA ALA A 154 13.60 -5.62 20.78
C ALA A 154 13.32 -4.36 21.62
N ASN A 155 14.05 -3.25 21.40
CA ASN A 155 13.80 -1.98 22.10
C ASN A 155 13.30 -0.85 21.18
N ASN A 156 12.96 -1.18 19.95
CA ASN A 156 12.32 -0.25 19.05
C ASN A 156 11.00 0.27 19.65
N SER A 157 10.62 1.46 19.21
CA SER A 157 9.38 2.11 19.59
C SER A 157 8.18 1.30 19.11
N ASN A 158 7.17 1.15 19.97
CA ASN A 158 6.01 0.32 19.70
C ASN A 158 5.17 0.87 18.54
N HIS A 159 5.08 2.19 18.45
CA HIS A 159 4.51 2.90 17.31
C HIS A 159 5.42 4.07 16.95
N ILE A 160 5.46 4.44 15.67
CA ILE A 160 6.06 5.72 15.26
C ILE A 160 5.01 6.83 15.46
N LEU A 161 3.82 6.65 14.88
CA LEU A 161 2.68 7.55 14.97
C LEU A 161 1.51 6.85 15.67
N TYR A 162 0.89 7.50 16.64
CA TYR A 162 -0.15 6.87 17.45
C TYR A 162 -1.33 7.80 17.78
N SER A 163 -2.55 7.28 17.59
CA SER A 163 -3.76 7.78 18.24
C SER A 163 -4.76 6.64 18.46
N ASN A 164 -5.30 6.53 19.67
CA ASN A 164 -6.45 5.66 19.96
C ASN A 164 -7.77 6.43 20.04
N VAL A 165 -7.75 7.75 19.80
CA VAL A 165 -8.93 8.58 19.65
C VAL A 165 -9.40 8.51 18.21
N LYS A 166 -10.72 8.38 18.00
CA LYS A 166 -11.32 8.45 16.68
C LYS A 166 -11.38 9.92 16.24
N PHE A 167 -10.65 10.28 15.19
CA PHE A 167 -10.69 11.62 14.62
C PHE A 167 -11.91 11.80 13.71
N GLU A 168 -12.65 12.88 13.89
CA GLU A 168 -13.75 13.28 13.00
C GLU A 168 -13.25 14.27 11.94
N LYS A 169 -12.28 15.12 12.31
CA LYS A 169 -11.61 16.04 11.37
C LYS A 169 -10.44 15.39 10.65
N ALA A 170 -10.24 15.79 9.39
CA ALA A 170 -9.14 15.31 8.57
C ALA A 170 -7.78 15.64 9.21
N THR A 171 -6.95 14.62 9.39
CA THR A 171 -5.54 14.73 9.79
C THR A 171 -4.69 14.08 8.71
N VAL A 172 -3.79 14.85 8.10
CA VAL A 172 -2.92 14.37 7.02
C VAL A 172 -1.53 14.06 7.55
N ILE A 173 -0.97 12.93 7.13
CA ILE A 173 0.42 12.52 7.34
C ILE A 173 1.03 12.35 5.94
N ASN A 174 1.98 13.21 5.57
CA ASN A 174 2.46 13.27 4.20
C ASN A 174 3.98 13.42 4.07
N GLY A 175 4.60 12.65 3.16
CA GLY A 175 6.00 12.88 2.79
C GLY A 175 7.03 12.36 3.80
N PHE A 176 6.72 11.28 4.51
CA PHE A 176 7.63 10.68 5.49
C PHE A 176 8.13 9.31 5.05
N THR A 177 9.35 8.99 5.48
CA THR A 177 9.80 7.61 5.64
C THR A 177 9.51 7.17 7.07
N LEU A 178 8.56 6.24 7.25
CA LEU A 178 8.19 5.64 8.53
C LEU A 178 8.88 4.27 8.65
N LYS A 179 9.85 4.15 9.55
CA LYS A 179 10.67 2.94 9.67
C LYS A 179 10.95 2.53 11.11
N GLY A 180 11.00 1.21 11.36
CA GLY A 180 11.54 0.68 12.62
C GLY A 180 10.51 0.52 13.73
N GLY A 181 9.24 0.79 13.48
CA GLY A 181 8.19 0.59 14.47
C GLY A 181 7.97 -0.90 14.75
N ASN A 182 7.96 -1.29 16.02
CA ASN A 182 7.74 -2.68 16.42
C ASN A 182 6.61 -2.82 17.45
N ALA A 183 5.39 -2.98 16.97
CA ALA A 183 4.18 -3.10 17.78
C ALA A 183 4.11 -4.48 18.48
N MET A 184 4.92 -4.67 19.52
CA MET A 184 5.02 -5.91 20.29
C MET A 184 4.43 -5.85 21.71
N VAL A 185 4.15 -4.65 22.20
CA VAL A 185 3.68 -4.42 23.56
C VAL A 185 2.17 -4.51 23.58
N TRP A 186 1.65 -5.71 23.85
CA TRP A 186 0.20 -5.97 23.87
C TRP A 186 -0.59 -5.04 24.82
N LYS A 187 0.01 -4.58 25.93
CA LYS A 187 -0.59 -3.61 26.88
C LYS A 187 -0.72 -2.19 26.31
N VAL A 188 -0.05 -1.91 25.19
CA VAL A 188 -0.19 -0.68 24.41
C VAL A 188 -1.14 -1.02 23.27
N LYS A 189 -0.62 -1.49 22.13
CA LYS A 189 -1.32 -2.18 21.04
C LYS A 189 -0.30 -2.95 20.22
N ALA A 190 -0.59 -4.22 19.92
CA ALA A 190 0.22 -5.05 19.02
C ALA A 190 -0.31 -4.97 17.58
N ALA A 191 -0.41 -3.74 17.05
CA ALA A 191 -0.98 -3.43 15.75
C ALA A 191 -0.42 -2.09 15.26
N GLY A 192 -0.01 -2.02 13.99
CA GLY A 192 0.46 -0.80 13.35
C GLY A 192 1.77 -0.24 13.91
N GLY A 193 2.91 -0.88 13.64
CA GLY A 193 4.23 -0.41 14.10
C GLY A 193 4.57 1.01 13.60
N ALA A 194 4.24 1.35 12.36
CA ALA A 194 4.40 2.71 11.84
C ALA A 194 3.27 3.64 12.26
N LEU A 195 2.01 3.21 12.08
CA LEU A 195 0.82 4.01 12.35
C LEU A 195 -0.28 3.15 12.96
N TYR A 196 -0.73 3.55 14.15
CA TYR A 196 -2.00 3.10 14.70
C TYR A 196 -2.94 4.30 14.84
N ALA A 197 -4.07 4.28 14.13
CA ALA A 197 -5.02 5.38 14.14
C ALA A 197 -6.47 4.94 13.90
N LYS A 198 -7.40 5.82 14.31
CA LYS A 198 -8.84 5.69 14.08
C LYS A 198 -9.40 7.02 13.60
N GLY A 199 -10.41 6.96 12.74
CA GLY A 199 -11.12 8.12 12.24
C GLY A 199 -10.62 8.62 10.89
N ASN A 200 -10.81 9.91 10.63
CA ASN A 200 -10.51 10.59 9.37
C ASN A 200 -9.00 10.94 9.25
N VAL A 201 -8.17 9.91 9.17
CA VAL A 201 -6.71 10.04 9.01
C VAL A 201 -6.32 9.69 7.57
N HIS A 202 -5.44 10.49 6.99
CA HIS A 202 -4.93 10.33 5.64
C HIS A 202 -3.42 10.09 5.68
N LEU A 203 -2.98 8.91 5.25
CA LEU A 203 -1.56 8.61 5.04
C LEU A 203 -1.26 8.75 3.56
N ALA A 204 -0.47 9.75 3.18
CA ALA A 204 -0.26 10.09 1.78
C ALA A 204 1.23 10.22 1.45
N ALA A 205 1.67 9.78 0.25
CA ALA A 205 3.03 10.05 -0.22
C ALA A 205 4.13 9.62 0.78
N CYS A 206 3.95 8.49 1.48
CA CYS A 206 4.90 8.01 2.49
C CYS A 206 5.58 6.72 2.05
N LYS A 207 6.84 6.54 2.48
CA LYS A 207 7.54 5.26 2.48
C LYS A 207 7.34 4.61 3.85
N VAL A 208 6.84 3.39 3.92
CA VAL A 208 6.55 2.65 5.15
C VAL A 208 7.32 1.34 5.13
N LEU A 209 8.47 1.35 5.77
CA LEU A 209 9.52 0.36 5.55
C LEU A 209 9.83 -0.35 6.85
N GLU A 210 9.96 -1.67 6.83
CA GLU A 210 10.64 -2.40 7.93
C GLU A 210 9.98 -2.14 9.29
N ASN A 211 8.66 -2.29 9.35
CA ASN A 211 7.88 -2.24 10.58
C ASN A 211 7.28 -3.61 10.89
N SER A 212 7.15 -3.93 12.16
CA SER A 212 6.60 -5.20 12.61
C SER A 212 5.49 -5.05 13.66
N ALA A 213 4.62 -6.05 13.72
CA ALA A 213 3.70 -6.26 14.83
C ALA A 213 3.77 -7.72 15.30
N TYR A 214 3.86 -7.91 16.62
CA TYR A 214 3.91 -9.22 17.25
C TYR A 214 3.08 -9.28 18.54
N PHE A 215 2.12 -10.20 18.62
CA PHE A 215 1.36 -10.41 19.85
C PHE A 215 2.04 -11.47 20.73
N THR A 216 2.70 -11.01 21.79
CA THR A 216 3.62 -11.81 22.63
C THR A 216 2.97 -12.73 23.66
N VAL A 217 1.65 -12.60 23.91
CA VAL A 217 0.98 -13.30 25.02
C VAL A 217 -0.31 -13.97 24.58
N GLN A 218 -0.75 -14.99 25.31
CA GLN A 218 -2.09 -15.52 25.17
C GLN A 218 -3.09 -14.56 25.84
N SER A 219 -4.11 -14.14 25.11
CA SER A 219 -5.21 -13.30 25.61
C SER A 219 -6.50 -14.11 25.77
N THR A 220 -7.37 -13.73 26.70
CA THR A 220 -8.74 -14.25 26.79
C THR A 220 -9.68 -13.65 25.74
N GLY A 221 -9.24 -12.58 25.06
CA GLY A 221 -9.89 -12.01 23.88
C GLY A 221 -9.18 -12.45 22.59
N SER A 222 -9.03 -11.53 21.64
CA SER A 222 -8.18 -11.76 20.45
C SER A 222 -6.69 -11.60 20.82
N SER A 223 -5.87 -12.49 20.26
CA SER A 223 -4.40 -12.40 20.27
C SER A 223 -3.86 -12.11 18.86
N ASP A 224 -4.69 -11.52 18.00
CA ASP A 224 -4.30 -11.20 16.63
C ASP A 224 -3.41 -9.95 16.59
N THR A 225 -2.49 -9.91 15.62
CA THR A 225 -1.88 -8.66 15.19
C THR A 225 -2.57 -8.18 13.93
N GLN A 226 -2.74 -6.86 13.83
CA GLN A 226 -3.47 -6.23 12.74
C GLN A 226 -2.60 -5.12 12.16
N GLY A 227 -2.06 -5.33 10.96
CA GLY A 227 -1.18 -4.39 10.29
C GLY A 227 0.21 -4.43 10.92
N GLY A 228 1.19 -5.05 10.27
CA GLY A 228 2.58 -4.99 10.72
C GLY A 228 3.07 -3.53 10.79
N ALA A 229 2.67 -2.72 9.81
CA ALA A 229 3.03 -1.30 9.76
C ALA A 229 1.87 -0.37 10.08
N VAL A 230 0.70 -0.56 9.47
CA VAL A 230 -0.42 0.37 9.60
C VAL A 230 -1.69 -0.36 10.02
N ARG A 231 -2.28 0.11 11.11
CA ARG A 231 -3.65 -0.21 11.52
C ARG A 231 -4.48 1.05 11.46
N LEU A 232 -5.41 1.11 10.50
CA LEU A 232 -6.31 2.25 10.32
C LEU A 232 -7.77 1.80 10.35
N GLU A 233 -8.52 2.33 11.32
CA GLU A 233 -9.98 2.21 11.38
C GLU A 233 -10.59 3.50 10.84
N GLY A 234 -10.90 3.51 9.56
CA GLY A 234 -11.35 4.70 8.86
C GLY A 234 -12.77 5.13 9.23
N SER A 235 -12.99 6.45 9.19
CA SER A 235 -14.30 7.06 9.06
C SER A 235 -14.21 8.30 8.18
N GLY A 236 -15.35 8.78 7.68
CA GLY A 236 -15.35 9.92 6.76
C GLY A 236 -14.59 9.60 5.47
N THR A 237 -13.53 10.34 5.20
CA THR A 237 -12.72 10.25 3.97
C THR A 237 -11.37 9.56 4.19
N ALA A 238 -11.17 8.86 5.31
CA ALA A 238 -9.91 8.23 5.67
C ALA A 238 -9.28 7.45 4.50
N SER A 239 -8.00 7.70 4.24
CA SER A 239 -7.32 7.15 3.08
C SER A 239 -5.85 6.81 3.28
N ILE A 240 -5.36 5.90 2.43
CA ILE A 240 -3.95 5.58 2.26
C ILE A 240 -3.63 5.71 0.77
N GLU A 241 -2.88 6.74 0.39
CA GLU A 241 -2.72 7.13 -1.00
C GLU A 241 -1.26 7.36 -1.38
N ASP A 242 -0.88 6.93 -2.58
CA ASP A 242 0.44 7.23 -3.15
C ASP A 242 1.60 6.80 -2.24
N CYS A 243 1.43 5.70 -1.49
CA CYS A 243 2.40 5.22 -0.52
C CYS A 243 3.17 3.99 -1.03
N TYR A 244 4.39 3.83 -0.52
CA TYR A 244 5.21 2.64 -0.74
C TYR A 244 5.40 1.87 0.56
N PHE A 245 5.01 0.60 0.58
CA PHE A 245 5.17 -0.29 1.71
C PHE A 245 6.18 -1.37 1.36
N ALA A 246 7.24 -1.50 2.16
CA ALA A 246 8.22 -2.55 1.93
C ALA A 246 8.64 -3.25 3.21
N ARG A 247 8.77 -4.57 3.10
CA ARG A 247 9.38 -5.41 4.14
C ARG A 247 8.74 -5.25 5.52
N ASN A 248 7.42 -5.16 5.57
CA ASN A 248 6.68 -5.12 6.82
C ASN A 248 6.24 -6.53 7.24
N PHE A 249 6.08 -6.75 8.55
CA PHE A 249 5.82 -8.07 9.11
C PHE A 249 4.70 -8.09 10.17
N SER A 250 3.77 -9.03 10.05
CA SER A 250 2.75 -9.29 11.06
C SER A 250 2.70 -10.78 11.39
N HIS A 251 2.82 -11.09 12.68
CA HIS A 251 2.65 -12.46 13.17
C HIS A 251 2.15 -12.50 14.62
N SER A 252 1.70 -13.67 15.06
CA SER A 252 1.27 -13.91 16.44
C SER A 252 1.57 -15.36 16.82
N SER A 253 1.89 -15.60 18.10
CA SER A 253 2.11 -16.97 18.61
C SER A 253 0.82 -17.65 19.05
N PHE A 254 -0.23 -16.89 19.37
CA PHE A 254 -1.47 -17.39 19.98
C PHE A 254 -2.75 -16.95 19.24
N GLY A 255 -2.59 -16.19 18.15
CA GLY A 255 -3.65 -15.73 17.28
C GLY A 255 -3.14 -15.65 15.85
N ASN A 256 -3.67 -14.72 15.06
CA ASN A 256 -3.33 -14.56 13.66
C ASN A 256 -2.47 -13.32 13.41
N GLY A 257 -1.51 -13.41 12.50
CA GLY A 257 -0.89 -12.27 11.83
C GLY A 257 -1.68 -11.84 10.62
N LEU A 258 -2.25 -10.64 10.66
CA LEU A 258 -3.17 -10.13 9.64
C LEU A 258 -2.64 -8.81 9.06
N GLY A 259 -2.40 -8.76 7.74
CA GLY A 259 -1.94 -7.56 7.05
C GLY A 259 -0.48 -7.28 7.35
N GLY A 260 0.44 -7.82 6.54
CA GLY A 260 1.87 -7.66 6.83
C GLY A 260 2.31 -6.20 6.79
N ALA A 261 1.73 -5.41 5.90
CA ALA A 261 1.85 -3.95 5.92
C ALA A 261 0.61 -3.30 6.56
N VAL A 262 -0.57 -3.53 5.99
CA VAL A 262 -1.76 -2.73 6.28
C VAL A 262 -2.92 -3.61 6.70
N TYR A 263 -3.58 -3.23 7.80
CA TYR A 263 -4.92 -3.70 8.15
C TYR A 263 -5.85 -2.49 8.19
N ALA A 264 -6.78 -2.44 7.24
CA ALA A 264 -7.64 -1.29 7.00
C ALA A 264 -9.12 -1.66 7.12
N ILE A 265 -9.88 -0.84 7.85
CA ILE A 265 -11.34 -0.97 7.98
C ILE A 265 -11.98 0.32 7.47
N ASN A 266 -12.84 0.25 6.46
CA ASN A 266 -13.54 1.41 5.87
C ASN A 266 -12.58 2.53 5.43
N VAL A 267 -11.51 2.16 4.73
CA VAL A 267 -10.47 3.08 4.22
C VAL A 267 -10.45 3.03 2.70
N THR A 268 -10.21 4.18 2.05
CA THR A 268 -9.86 4.23 0.63
C THR A 268 -8.35 4.06 0.46
N ILE A 269 -7.92 3.03 -0.26
CA ILE A 269 -6.52 2.76 -0.55
C ILE A 269 -6.30 2.91 -2.05
N ALA A 270 -5.42 3.82 -2.46
CA ALA A 270 -5.23 4.10 -3.88
C ALA A 270 -3.76 4.33 -4.24
N ARG A 271 -3.35 3.89 -5.43
CA ARG A 271 -2.03 4.20 -6.04
C ARG A 271 -0.85 3.83 -5.13
N CYS A 272 -1.00 2.76 -4.37
CA CYS A 272 0.03 2.27 -3.45
C CYS A 272 0.81 1.10 -4.03
N GLU A 273 2.08 1.00 -3.64
CA GLU A 273 2.97 -0.10 -3.99
C GLU A 273 3.33 -0.88 -2.72
N PHE A 274 3.17 -2.20 -2.75
CA PHE A 274 3.47 -3.11 -1.65
C PHE A 274 4.46 -4.18 -2.10
N GLU A 275 5.63 -4.21 -1.48
CA GLU A 275 6.71 -5.11 -1.85
C GLU A 275 7.19 -5.89 -0.62
N HIS A 276 7.40 -7.20 -0.79
CA HIS A 276 8.05 -8.01 0.23
C HIS A 276 7.36 -7.98 1.61
N CYS A 277 6.06 -7.72 1.66
CA CYS A 277 5.32 -7.69 2.92
C CYS A 277 4.87 -9.11 3.31
N VAL A 278 4.90 -9.41 4.61
CA VAL A 278 4.60 -10.75 5.12
C VAL A 278 3.62 -10.67 6.28
N ALA A 279 2.55 -11.44 6.18
CA ALA A 279 1.73 -11.84 7.33
C ALA A 279 1.77 -13.37 7.40
N LEU A 280 1.84 -13.97 8.59
CA LEU A 280 1.88 -15.43 8.63
C LEU A 280 0.53 -16.09 8.32
N ASP A 281 -0.60 -15.38 8.46
CA ASP A 281 -1.94 -15.99 8.36
C ASP A 281 -2.80 -15.39 7.25
N ALA A 282 -2.97 -14.06 7.17
CA ALA A 282 -3.77 -13.48 6.10
C ALA A 282 -3.31 -12.11 5.61
N GLY A 283 -3.40 -11.90 4.29
CA GLY A 283 -3.11 -10.63 3.64
C GLY A 283 -1.64 -10.24 3.80
N GLY A 284 -0.75 -10.86 3.01
CA GLY A 284 0.69 -10.65 3.18
C GLY A 284 1.11 -9.19 3.12
N ALA A 285 0.46 -8.40 2.27
CA ALA A 285 0.52 -6.96 2.31
C ALA A 285 -0.68 -6.34 3.02
N LEU A 286 -1.89 -6.71 2.61
CA LEU A 286 -3.11 -5.95 2.92
C LEU A 286 -4.26 -6.84 3.36
N VAL A 287 -4.91 -6.44 4.45
CA VAL A 287 -6.28 -6.85 4.79
C VAL A 287 -7.20 -5.65 4.58
N ASN A 288 -8.15 -5.77 3.66
CA ASN A 288 -9.17 -4.76 3.35
C ASN A 288 -10.53 -5.19 3.91
N VAL A 289 -11.09 -4.44 4.85
CA VAL A 289 -12.40 -4.72 5.46
C VAL A 289 -13.36 -3.57 5.18
N GLY A 290 -14.37 -3.79 4.32
CA GLY A 290 -15.37 -2.76 3.98
C GLY A 290 -14.83 -1.52 3.25
N GLY A 291 -13.53 -1.48 2.94
CA GLY A 291 -12.88 -0.38 2.22
C GLY A 291 -12.78 -0.60 0.71
N THR A 292 -12.15 0.36 0.04
CA THR A 292 -11.86 0.33 -1.39
C THR A 292 -10.36 0.26 -1.62
N VAL A 293 -9.93 -0.54 -2.59
CA VAL A 293 -8.52 -0.68 -3.01
C VAL A 293 -8.49 -0.47 -4.51
N SER A 294 -7.72 0.49 -5.00
CA SER A 294 -7.66 0.79 -6.44
C SER A 294 -6.27 1.18 -6.89
N GLN A 295 -5.91 0.86 -8.14
CA GLN A 295 -4.63 1.29 -8.74
C GLN A 295 -3.40 0.89 -7.92
N CYS A 296 -3.49 -0.21 -7.16
CA CYS A 296 -2.41 -0.67 -6.29
C CYS A 296 -1.59 -1.77 -6.97
N ARG A 297 -0.32 -1.86 -6.59
CA ARG A 297 0.58 -2.93 -7.03
C ARG A 297 1.08 -3.70 -5.82
N PHE A 298 1.06 -5.02 -5.92
CA PHE A 298 1.58 -5.94 -4.91
C PHE A 298 2.60 -6.87 -5.55
N SER A 299 3.77 -7.01 -4.93
CA SER A 299 4.81 -7.93 -5.41
C SER A 299 5.55 -8.64 -4.28
N ASP A 300 5.84 -9.92 -4.51
CA ASP A 300 6.69 -10.74 -3.64
C ASP A 300 6.25 -10.77 -2.17
N CYS A 301 4.94 -10.70 -1.96
CA CYS A 301 4.30 -10.77 -0.64
C CYS A 301 3.94 -12.21 -0.28
N TYR A 302 3.85 -12.48 1.02
CA TYR A 302 3.50 -13.80 1.54
C TYR A 302 2.45 -13.74 2.65
N ALA A 303 1.44 -14.62 2.56
CA ALA A 303 0.59 -15.04 3.67
C ALA A 303 -0.06 -16.39 3.41
N PHE A 304 -0.48 -17.10 4.47
CA PHE A 304 -1.19 -18.37 4.30
C PHE A 304 -2.48 -18.19 3.47
N THR A 305 -3.27 -17.14 3.75
CA THR A 305 -4.49 -16.80 3.02
C THR A 305 -4.35 -15.42 2.36
N GLY A 306 -4.52 -15.33 1.03
CA GLY A 306 -4.36 -14.08 0.30
C GLY A 306 -2.91 -13.60 0.37
N GLY A 307 -2.03 -14.28 -0.38
CA GLY A 307 -0.59 -14.08 -0.28
C GLY A 307 -0.15 -12.63 -0.40
N ALA A 308 -0.85 -11.83 -1.21
CA ALA A 308 -0.80 -10.37 -1.14
C ALA A 308 -1.95 -9.76 -0.35
N VAL A 309 -3.18 -10.10 -0.74
CA VAL A 309 -4.38 -9.38 -0.30
C VAL A 309 -5.44 -10.35 0.21
N TYR A 310 -5.96 -10.05 1.40
CA TYR A 310 -7.20 -10.59 1.91
C TYR A 310 -8.30 -9.53 1.78
N ASN A 311 -9.22 -9.73 0.84
CA ASN A 311 -10.20 -8.73 0.42
C ASN A 311 -11.61 -9.06 0.94
N GLN A 312 -12.06 -8.28 1.91
CA GLN A 312 -13.45 -8.20 2.40
C GLN A 312 -14.08 -6.83 2.08
N GLY A 313 -13.66 -6.22 0.98
CA GLY A 313 -14.21 -4.98 0.46
C GLY A 313 -14.20 -4.97 -1.06
N THR A 314 -14.06 -3.80 -1.66
CA THR A 314 -13.97 -3.67 -3.11
C THR A 314 -12.53 -3.45 -3.54
N MET A 315 -12.02 -4.28 -4.45
CA MET A 315 -10.72 -4.10 -5.07
C MET A 315 -10.89 -3.92 -6.57
N THR A 316 -10.34 -2.85 -7.13
CA THR A 316 -10.38 -2.59 -8.58
C THR A 316 -9.01 -2.24 -9.16
N ASP A 317 -8.85 -2.44 -10.47
CA ASP A 317 -7.78 -1.79 -11.26
C ASP A 317 -6.38 -1.95 -10.66
N SER A 318 -6.06 -3.12 -10.10
CA SER A 318 -4.86 -3.36 -9.30
C SER A 318 -4.13 -4.61 -9.76
N HIS A 319 -2.82 -4.69 -9.52
CA HIS A 319 -2.00 -5.80 -10.01
C HIS A 319 -1.30 -6.51 -8.86
N ILE A 320 -1.33 -7.84 -8.88
CA ILE A 320 -0.68 -8.70 -7.90
C ILE A 320 0.24 -9.64 -8.64
N PHE A 321 1.50 -9.68 -8.21
CA PHE A 321 2.51 -10.48 -8.89
C PHE A 321 3.46 -11.20 -7.96
N ASP A 322 3.88 -12.40 -8.36
CA ASP A 322 4.96 -13.14 -7.68
C ASP A 322 4.70 -13.33 -6.17
N CYS A 323 3.42 -13.36 -5.77
CA CYS A 323 3.02 -13.52 -4.38
C CYS A 323 2.75 -14.99 -4.06
N ARG A 324 2.90 -15.34 -2.78
CA ARG A 324 2.78 -16.73 -2.31
C ARG A 324 1.75 -16.85 -1.19
N GLY A 325 0.95 -17.91 -1.28
CA GLY A 325 0.11 -18.34 -0.17
C GLY A 325 -0.27 -19.81 -0.24
N ILE A 326 -1.34 -20.19 0.47
CA ILE A 326 -1.95 -21.54 0.42
C ILE A 326 -3.38 -21.43 -0.12
N HIS A 327 -4.11 -20.40 0.28
CA HIS A 327 -5.42 -20.08 -0.29
C HIS A 327 -5.36 -18.70 -0.95
N GLY A 328 -5.32 -18.66 -2.28
CA GLY A 328 -5.18 -17.41 -3.02
C GLY A 328 -3.73 -16.92 -2.96
N GLY A 329 -2.87 -17.44 -3.83
CA GLY A 329 -1.44 -17.08 -3.84
C GLY A 329 -1.24 -15.58 -4.03
N GLY A 330 -2.08 -14.95 -4.86
CA GLY A 330 -2.19 -13.49 -4.94
C GLY A 330 -3.30 -12.93 -4.05
N LEU A 331 -4.54 -13.37 -4.30
CA LEU A 331 -5.74 -12.74 -3.75
C LEU A 331 -6.68 -13.78 -3.12
N PHE A 332 -7.14 -13.48 -1.92
CA PHE A 332 -8.31 -14.12 -1.33
C PHE A 332 -9.47 -13.15 -1.34
N ASN A 333 -10.54 -13.46 -2.06
CA ASN A 333 -11.69 -12.58 -2.26
C ASN A 333 -12.95 -13.10 -1.58
N THR A 334 -13.67 -12.23 -0.88
CA THR A 334 -14.98 -12.54 -0.29
C THR A 334 -16.09 -11.58 -0.73
N VAL A 335 -15.76 -10.45 -1.38
CA VAL A 335 -16.73 -9.41 -1.73
C VAL A 335 -16.64 -9.03 -3.20
N LYS A 336 -15.69 -8.19 -3.61
CA LYS A 336 -15.59 -7.76 -5.02
C LYS A 336 -14.14 -7.56 -5.46
N ALA A 337 -13.77 -8.21 -6.56
CA ALA A 337 -12.54 -7.98 -7.30
C ALA A 337 -12.88 -7.68 -8.76
N GLU A 338 -12.48 -6.51 -9.26
CA GLU A 338 -12.87 -6.03 -10.59
C GLU A 338 -11.67 -5.46 -11.36
N ARG A 339 -11.44 -5.90 -12.61
CA ARG A 339 -10.30 -5.42 -13.43
C ARG A 339 -8.94 -5.55 -12.72
N VAL A 340 -8.77 -6.63 -11.97
CA VAL A 340 -7.52 -6.96 -11.25
C VAL A 340 -6.69 -7.90 -12.12
N VAL A 341 -5.37 -7.70 -12.14
CA VAL A 341 -4.41 -8.63 -12.74
C VAL A 341 -3.74 -9.44 -11.66
N VAL A 342 -3.70 -10.77 -11.80
CA VAL A 342 -2.98 -11.65 -10.87
C VAL A 342 -2.10 -12.61 -11.66
N ALA A 343 -0.78 -12.51 -11.51
CA ALA A 343 0.13 -13.35 -12.30
C ALA A 343 1.44 -13.72 -11.62
N GLY A 344 2.00 -14.87 -11.96
CA GLY A 344 3.25 -15.36 -11.35
C GLY A 344 3.09 -15.76 -9.87
N CYS A 345 1.86 -15.81 -9.35
CA CYS A 345 1.60 -16.16 -7.97
C CYS A 345 1.48 -17.68 -7.80
N HIS A 346 1.74 -18.18 -6.60
CA HIS A 346 1.57 -19.60 -6.31
C HIS A 346 0.90 -19.89 -4.97
N ALA A 347 0.10 -20.94 -4.98
CA ALA A 347 -0.59 -21.51 -3.84
C ALA A 347 -0.26 -23.01 -3.71
N ASP A 348 0.86 -23.33 -3.09
CA ASP A 348 1.39 -24.70 -3.03
C ASP A 348 2.20 -25.02 -1.76
N THR A 349 1.93 -26.21 -1.21
CA THR A 349 2.69 -26.91 -0.18
C THR A 349 2.42 -28.41 -0.27
N GLU A 350 3.48 -29.20 -0.38
CA GLU A 350 3.36 -30.67 -0.45
C GLU A 350 2.94 -31.29 0.89
N ASP A 351 3.17 -30.56 1.99
CA ASP A 351 2.89 -31.04 3.35
C ASP A 351 1.41 -31.36 3.61
N TYR A 352 0.50 -30.68 2.89
CA TYR A 352 -0.95 -30.92 3.01
C TYR A 352 -1.50 -31.78 1.86
N GLY A 353 -0.64 -32.36 1.02
CA GLY A 353 -1.00 -33.25 -0.08
C GLY A 353 -1.81 -32.56 -1.18
N ALA A 354 -2.26 -33.32 -2.18
CA ALA A 354 -2.91 -32.72 -3.36
C ALA A 354 -4.28 -32.07 -3.09
N THR A 355 -4.93 -32.41 -1.97
CA THR A 355 -6.27 -31.90 -1.65
C THR A 355 -6.23 -30.55 -0.94
N GLU A 356 -5.32 -30.41 0.04
CA GLU A 356 -5.21 -29.24 0.91
C GLU A 356 -3.87 -28.48 0.71
N GLY A 357 -3.03 -28.98 -0.19
CA GLY A 357 -1.72 -28.40 -0.52
C GLY A 357 -1.76 -27.07 -1.23
N GLY A 358 -2.94 -26.55 -1.59
CA GLY A 358 -3.10 -25.17 -2.02
C GLY A 358 -4.13 -24.99 -3.12
N LYS A 359 -4.87 -23.89 -3.03
CA LYS A 359 -6.06 -23.61 -3.83
C LYS A 359 -6.00 -22.17 -4.33
N GLY A 360 -6.20 -21.98 -5.63
CA GLY A 360 -6.25 -20.64 -6.23
C GLY A 360 -4.87 -20.01 -6.28
N GLY A 361 -4.01 -20.43 -7.21
CA GLY A 361 -2.65 -19.90 -7.33
C GLY A 361 -2.66 -18.39 -7.54
N GLY A 362 -3.55 -17.91 -8.41
CA GLY A 362 -3.88 -16.50 -8.52
C GLY A 362 -4.89 -16.09 -7.45
N ILE A 363 -6.13 -16.56 -7.60
CA ILE A 363 -7.27 -16.11 -6.80
C ILE A 363 -7.95 -17.30 -6.12
N TYR A 364 -8.19 -17.19 -4.82
CA TYR A 364 -9.20 -17.99 -4.13
C TYR A 364 -10.46 -17.12 -3.98
N ASN A 365 -11.54 -17.50 -4.66
CA ASN A 365 -12.81 -16.83 -4.53
C ASN A 365 -13.71 -17.58 -3.54
N GLN A 366 -13.81 -17.05 -2.31
CA GLN A 366 -14.71 -17.62 -1.31
C GLN A 366 -16.18 -17.29 -1.63
N GLY A 367 -16.45 -16.12 -2.20
CA GLY A 367 -17.78 -15.63 -2.50
C GLY A 367 -17.74 -14.26 -3.17
N GLY A 368 -18.91 -13.64 -3.35
CA GLY A 368 -19.01 -12.32 -3.98
C GLY A 368 -18.81 -12.35 -5.49
N GLU A 369 -18.17 -11.31 -6.04
CA GLU A 369 -17.98 -11.12 -7.48
C GLU A 369 -16.50 -11.00 -7.84
N VAL A 370 -16.12 -11.69 -8.92
CA VAL A 370 -14.87 -11.51 -9.65
C VAL A 370 -15.24 -11.15 -11.09
N PHE A 371 -14.95 -9.93 -11.49
CA PHE A 371 -15.41 -9.37 -12.76
C PHE A 371 -14.28 -8.76 -13.58
N GLY A 372 -14.14 -9.14 -14.84
CA GLY A 372 -13.16 -8.47 -15.71
C GLY A 372 -11.71 -8.70 -15.30
N VAL A 373 -11.39 -9.73 -14.51
CA VAL A 373 -10.02 -9.97 -14.06
C VAL A 373 -9.21 -10.71 -15.12
N VAL A 374 -7.89 -10.55 -15.07
CA VAL A 374 -6.94 -11.27 -15.92
C VAL A 374 -5.98 -12.06 -15.01
N VAL A 375 -6.01 -13.38 -15.10
CA VAL A 375 -5.29 -14.28 -14.18
C VAL A 375 -4.44 -15.27 -14.97
N TYR A 376 -3.11 -15.17 -14.87
CA TYR A 376 -2.24 -15.98 -15.72
C TYR A 376 -0.91 -16.37 -15.09
N ASN A 377 -0.31 -17.46 -15.57
CA ASN A 377 1.00 -17.92 -15.11
C ASN A 377 1.08 -18.12 -13.59
N ASN A 378 0.00 -18.63 -13.00
CA ASN A 378 -0.05 -18.97 -11.58
C ASN A 378 0.00 -20.49 -11.37
N LEU A 379 0.40 -20.92 -10.17
CA LEU A 379 0.56 -22.34 -9.83
C LEU A 379 -0.24 -22.71 -8.56
N ALA A 380 -0.98 -23.81 -8.57
CA ALA A 380 -1.56 -24.38 -7.36
C ALA A 380 -1.81 -25.89 -7.48
N PHE A 381 -2.16 -26.58 -6.40
CA PHE A 381 -2.68 -27.95 -6.53
C PHE A 381 -4.07 -27.99 -7.14
N LYS A 382 -4.93 -27.05 -6.73
CA LYS A 382 -6.31 -26.89 -7.23
C LYS A 382 -6.54 -25.49 -7.74
N GLY A 383 -6.91 -25.35 -9.01
CA GLY A 383 -7.13 -24.06 -9.66
C GLY A 383 -5.88 -23.19 -9.61
N GLY A 384 -4.90 -23.48 -10.46
CA GLY A 384 -3.73 -22.63 -10.65
C GLY A 384 -4.13 -21.17 -10.86
N GLY A 385 -5.15 -20.91 -11.69
CA GLY A 385 -5.71 -19.58 -11.88
C GLY A 385 -6.64 -19.17 -10.75
N ILE A 386 -7.88 -19.64 -10.80
CA ILE A 386 -8.92 -19.31 -9.83
C ILE A 386 -9.51 -20.59 -9.22
N PHE A 387 -9.54 -20.66 -7.90
CA PHE A 387 -10.33 -21.65 -7.17
C PHE A 387 -11.66 -21.03 -6.72
N VAL A 388 -12.76 -21.64 -7.14
CA VAL A 388 -14.12 -21.13 -6.92
C VAL A 388 -14.80 -21.95 -5.83
N ARG A 389 -14.97 -21.33 -4.65
CA ARG A 389 -15.80 -21.89 -3.57
C ARG A 389 -17.23 -21.37 -3.57
N GLY A 390 -17.44 -20.21 -4.17
CA GLY A 390 -18.76 -19.60 -4.30
C GLY A 390 -18.67 -18.29 -5.07
N GLY A 391 -19.80 -17.58 -5.18
CA GLY A 391 -19.87 -16.29 -5.89
C GLY A 391 -19.92 -16.42 -7.41
N ARG A 392 -19.68 -15.32 -8.12
CA ARG A 392 -19.73 -15.25 -9.58
C ARG A 392 -18.38 -14.84 -10.18
N ILE A 393 -17.95 -15.55 -11.20
CA ILE A 393 -16.78 -15.24 -12.04
C ILE A 393 -17.32 -14.81 -13.41
N THR A 394 -17.18 -13.53 -13.75
CA THR A 394 -17.84 -12.96 -14.93
C THR A 394 -16.87 -12.18 -15.81
N SER A 395 -16.90 -12.41 -17.12
CA SER A 395 -16.08 -11.66 -18.09
C SER A 395 -14.58 -11.67 -17.75
N CYS A 396 -14.06 -12.80 -17.26
CA CYS A 396 -12.66 -12.93 -16.86
C CYS A 396 -11.82 -13.59 -17.97
N THR A 397 -10.52 -13.37 -17.97
CA THR A 397 -9.57 -14.09 -18.81
C THR A 397 -8.57 -14.81 -17.92
N VAL A 398 -8.62 -16.14 -17.89
CA VAL A 398 -7.81 -16.99 -17.03
C VAL A 398 -7.03 -17.94 -17.93
N GLN A 399 -5.71 -17.81 -18.02
CA GLN A 399 -4.91 -18.52 -19.02
C GLN A 399 -3.51 -18.86 -18.51
N HIS A 400 -2.89 -19.90 -19.07
CA HIS A 400 -1.51 -20.29 -18.76
C HIS A 400 -1.24 -20.55 -17.27
N ASN A 401 -2.27 -20.95 -16.52
CA ASN A 401 -2.10 -21.37 -15.14
C ASN A 401 -1.82 -22.88 -15.08
N ALA A 402 -1.02 -23.30 -14.09
CA ALA A 402 -0.58 -24.67 -13.97
C ALA A 402 -1.10 -25.32 -12.68
N GLY A 403 -1.47 -26.59 -12.79
CA GLY A 403 -1.64 -27.46 -11.64
C GLY A 403 -0.27 -27.99 -11.23
N ARG A 404 0.03 -28.13 -9.94
CA ARG A 404 1.33 -28.65 -9.48
C ARG A 404 1.67 -30.01 -10.10
N ASN A 405 0.67 -30.88 -10.22
CA ASN A 405 0.87 -32.25 -10.69
C ASN A 405 0.70 -32.40 -12.21
N THR A 406 0.00 -31.46 -12.85
CA THR A 406 -0.27 -31.50 -14.30
C THR A 406 0.71 -30.63 -15.10
N ASN A 407 1.25 -29.58 -14.47
CA ASN A 407 2.10 -28.54 -15.04
C ASN A 407 1.49 -27.78 -16.23
N VAL A 408 0.22 -28.00 -16.55
CA VAL A 408 -0.53 -27.33 -17.60
C VAL A 408 -2.00 -27.19 -17.21
N ASP A 409 -2.64 -26.20 -17.83
CA ASP A 409 -4.10 -25.99 -17.93
C ASP A 409 -4.90 -26.25 -16.64
N ALA A 410 -4.60 -25.47 -15.59
CA ALA A 410 -5.37 -25.45 -14.34
C ALA A 410 -5.98 -24.08 -14.11
N ASP A 411 -6.69 -23.56 -15.11
CA ASP A 411 -7.25 -22.21 -15.06
C ASP A 411 -8.34 -22.08 -13.98
N LEU A 412 -9.29 -23.02 -13.92
CA LEU A 412 -10.39 -23.02 -12.96
C LEU A 412 -10.48 -24.35 -12.22
N ASP A 413 -10.83 -24.30 -10.94
CA ASP A 413 -11.21 -25.48 -10.15
C ASP A 413 -12.23 -25.09 -9.08
N TYR A 414 -12.95 -26.06 -8.53
CA TYR A 414 -14.18 -25.83 -7.78
C TYR A 414 -14.18 -26.54 -6.42
N PHE A 415 -14.81 -25.90 -5.45
CA PHE A 415 -15.21 -26.57 -4.20
C PHE A 415 -16.43 -27.45 -4.44
N ASP A 416 -16.60 -28.49 -3.62
CA ASP A 416 -17.77 -29.36 -3.68
C ASP A 416 -19.08 -28.55 -3.56
N GLY A 417 -19.93 -28.65 -4.59
CA GLY A 417 -21.17 -27.88 -4.69
C GLY A 417 -21.05 -26.54 -5.44
N SER A 418 -19.87 -26.17 -5.93
CA SER A 418 -19.67 -25.14 -6.96
C SER A 418 -19.41 -25.79 -8.31
N SER A 419 -19.71 -25.08 -9.39
CA SER A 419 -19.51 -25.59 -10.74
C SER A 419 -19.28 -24.45 -11.74
N GLU A 420 -18.74 -24.80 -12.92
CA GLU A 420 -18.66 -23.84 -14.02
C GLU A 420 -20.03 -23.31 -14.40
N ALA A 421 -21.03 -24.19 -14.55
CA ALA A 421 -22.38 -23.84 -14.97
C ALA A 421 -23.08 -22.86 -14.02
N ASP A 422 -22.82 -22.98 -12.72
CA ASP A 422 -23.48 -22.17 -11.69
C ASP A 422 -22.75 -20.85 -11.42
N ASN A 423 -21.41 -20.85 -11.52
CA ASN A 423 -20.58 -19.77 -11.02
C ASN A 423 -19.92 -18.93 -12.13
N VAL A 424 -19.74 -19.47 -13.33
CA VAL A 424 -18.90 -18.86 -14.37
C VAL A 424 -19.74 -18.39 -15.54
N VAL A 425 -19.57 -17.12 -15.91
CA VAL A 425 -20.28 -16.51 -17.04
C VAL A 425 -19.31 -15.70 -17.90
N ASN A 426 -19.44 -15.83 -19.22
CA ASN A 426 -18.69 -15.03 -20.19
C ASN A 426 -17.16 -15.02 -19.99
N THR A 427 -16.58 -16.09 -19.45
CA THR A 427 -15.17 -16.14 -19.05
C THR A 427 -14.38 -16.99 -20.06
N ILE A 428 -13.14 -16.58 -20.34
CA ILE A 428 -12.18 -17.32 -21.15
C ILE A 428 -11.28 -18.12 -20.21
N ALA A 429 -11.33 -19.44 -20.32
CA ALA A 429 -10.49 -20.39 -19.57
C ALA A 429 -10.28 -21.66 -20.41
N GLY A 430 -9.24 -22.43 -20.09
CA GLY A 430 -8.89 -23.66 -20.79
C GLY A 430 -8.08 -23.41 -22.07
N ALA A 431 -7.84 -24.48 -22.82
CA ALA A 431 -7.10 -24.46 -24.08
C ALA A 431 -7.87 -23.75 -25.22
N VAL A 432 -7.79 -22.41 -25.26
CA VAL A 432 -8.44 -21.57 -26.28
C VAL A 432 -7.49 -21.05 -27.37
N GLY A 433 -6.19 -21.35 -27.27
CA GLY A 433 -5.17 -21.05 -28.29
C GLY A 433 -4.61 -19.62 -28.23
N ASP A 434 -3.29 -19.53 -28.12
CA ASP A 434 -2.52 -18.31 -27.91
C ASP A 434 -2.66 -17.28 -29.03
N THR A 435 -2.92 -17.72 -30.26
CA THR A 435 -3.08 -16.84 -31.43
C THR A 435 -4.28 -15.90 -31.33
N ASN A 436 -5.19 -16.14 -30.37
CA ASN A 436 -6.30 -15.24 -30.09
C ASN A 436 -5.88 -13.99 -29.29
N PHE A 437 -4.64 -13.93 -28.78
CA PHE A 437 -4.17 -12.85 -27.90
C PHE A 437 -2.98 -12.09 -28.47
N HIS A 438 -2.81 -10.83 -28.06
CA HIS A 438 -1.77 -9.94 -28.58
C HIS A 438 -0.34 -10.32 -28.18
N ASN A 439 -0.11 -10.71 -26.93
CA ASN A 439 1.23 -11.08 -26.43
C ASN A 439 1.12 -12.07 -25.26
N PRO A 440 0.59 -13.28 -25.47
CA PRO A 440 0.55 -14.30 -24.42
C PRO A 440 1.97 -14.74 -24.05
N THR A 441 2.13 -15.25 -22.82
CA THR A 441 3.38 -15.94 -22.45
C THR A 441 3.51 -17.26 -23.20
N SER A 442 4.70 -17.87 -23.26
CA SER A 442 4.92 -19.13 -23.98
C SER A 442 5.01 -20.36 -23.06
N PHE A 443 4.55 -20.25 -21.82
CA PHE A 443 4.69 -21.27 -20.79
C PHE A 443 3.55 -21.19 -19.78
N TYR A 444 3.32 -22.29 -19.06
CA TYR A 444 2.31 -22.40 -18.01
C TYR A 444 2.94 -22.28 -16.62
N GLY A 445 2.17 -21.75 -15.67
CA GLY A 445 2.59 -21.63 -14.28
C GLY A 445 3.61 -20.52 -14.05
N VAL A 446 4.28 -20.59 -12.90
CA VAL A 446 5.23 -19.56 -12.45
C VAL A 446 6.54 -19.59 -13.22
N ALA A 447 7.21 -18.44 -13.28
CA ALA A 447 8.49 -18.31 -13.95
C ALA A 447 9.60 -19.10 -13.23
N SER A 448 10.43 -19.80 -14.01
CA SER A 448 11.63 -20.51 -13.54
C SER A 448 12.92 -19.68 -13.63
N ASN A 449 12.87 -18.52 -14.29
CA ASN A 449 14.02 -17.64 -14.54
C ASN A 449 13.57 -16.20 -14.83
N ASP A 450 14.53 -15.27 -14.88
CA ASP A 450 14.24 -13.84 -15.06
C ASP A 450 13.66 -13.48 -16.42
N THR A 451 13.97 -14.24 -17.48
CA THR A 451 13.38 -14.02 -18.81
C THR A 451 11.88 -14.32 -18.77
N GLN A 452 11.50 -15.42 -18.12
CA GLN A 452 10.08 -15.76 -17.91
C GLN A 452 9.38 -14.77 -16.98
N LYS A 453 10.05 -14.28 -15.92
CA LYS A 453 9.50 -13.21 -15.08
C LYS A 453 9.22 -11.96 -15.90
N ALA A 454 10.17 -11.53 -16.74
CA ALA A 454 9.99 -10.38 -17.62
C ALA A 454 8.84 -10.60 -18.62
N ALA A 455 8.72 -11.80 -19.19
CA ALA A 455 7.62 -12.16 -20.07
C ALA A 455 6.25 -12.00 -19.37
N ILE A 456 6.09 -12.51 -18.14
CA ILE A 456 4.87 -12.33 -17.34
C ILE A 456 4.54 -10.84 -17.21
N ARG A 457 5.51 -9.98 -16.84
CA ARG A 457 5.26 -8.54 -16.63
C ARG A 457 4.82 -7.79 -17.88
N THR A 458 5.09 -8.33 -19.06
CA THR A 458 4.80 -7.71 -20.37
C THR A 458 3.69 -8.41 -21.16
N ALA A 459 3.12 -9.47 -20.59
CA ALA A 459 2.09 -10.26 -21.25
C ALA A 459 0.83 -9.42 -21.50
N SER A 460 0.18 -9.67 -22.63
CA SER A 460 -1.10 -9.06 -23.00
C SER A 460 -2.08 -10.14 -23.46
N TRP A 461 -3.11 -10.32 -22.64
CA TRP A 461 -4.23 -11.24 -22.85
C TRP A 461 -5.45 -10.54 -23.47
N ALA A 462 -5.24 -9.35 -24.05
CA ALA A 462 -6.24 -8.72 -24.89
C ALA A 462 -6.41 -9.50 -26.19
N LEU A 463 -7.66 -9.64 -26.66
CA LEU A 463 -7.96 -10.35 -27.89
C LEU A 463 -7.48 -9.59 -29.13
N VAL A 464 -6.93 -10.32 -30.10
CA VAL A 464 -6.61 -9.78 -31.42
C VAL A 464 -7.88 -9.55 -32.25
N ALA A 465 -7.81 -8.63 -33.22
CA ALA A 465 -8.89 -8.41 -34.16
C ALA A 465 -9.22 -9.71 -34.93
N GLY A 466 -10.51 -10.05 -35.00
CA GLY A 466 -10.99 -11.27 -35.65
C GLY A 466 -10.87 -12.54 -34.80
N SER A 467 -10.48 -12.42 -33.53
CA SER A 467 -10.50 -13.54 -32.58
C SER A 467 -11.88 -14.20 -32.52
N SER A 468 -11.90 -15.53 -32.48
CA SER A 468 -13.13 -16.30 -32.30
C SER A 468 -13.73 -16.18 -30.90
N LEU A 469 -13.00 -15.57 -29.97
CA LEU A 469 -13.41 -15.33 -28.59
C LEU A 469 -14.07 -13.96 -28.39
N ALA A 470 -14.27 -13.19 -29.46
CA ALA A 470 -14.93 -11.88 -29.39
C ALA A 470 -16.29 -11.95 -28.66
N GLY A 471 -16.56 -10.98 -27.80
CA GLY A 471 -17.66 -10.95 -26.84
C GLY A 471 -17.35 -11.60 -25.48
N LYS A 472 -16.24 -12.33 -25.33
CA LYS A 472 -15.91 -13.11 -24.12
C LYS A 472 -14.72 -12.56 -23.35
N GLY A 473 -14.68 -12.90 -22.07
CA GLY A 473 -13.61 -12.55 -21.16
C GLY A 473 -13.55 -11.05 -20.90
N TYR A 474 -12.36 -10.57 -20.53
CA TYR A 474 -12.17 -9.14 -20.33
C TYR A 474 -11.95 -8.44 -21.67
N GLU A 475 -13.00 -7.80 -22.19
CA GLU A 475 -12.96 -6.99 -23.40
C GLU A 475 -13.06 -5.51 -23.05
N ALA A 476 -11.91 -4.90 -22.75
CA ALA A 476 -11.80 -3.45 -22.80
C ALA A 476 -10.78 -3.07 -23.86
N TYR A 477 -11.10 -2.04 -24.63
CA TYR A 477 -10.20 -1.26 -25.49
C TYR A 477 -9.08 -0.56 -24.68
N THR A 478 -8.66 -1.11 -23.54
CA THR A 478 -7.53 -0.66 -22.73
C THR A 478 -6.34 -1.53 -23.08
N THR A 479 -5.55 -1.02 -24.02
CA THR A 479 -4.21 -1.49 -24.37
C THR A 479 -3.37 -1.76 -23.11
N GLY A 480 -3.35 -3.01 -22.67
CA GLY A 480 -2.61 -3.41 -21.49
C GLY A 480 -3.18 -2.78 -20.23
N ILE A 481 -3.42 -3.63 -19.24
CA ILE A 481 -2.98 -3.21 -17.93
C ILE A 481 -1.45 -3.16 -18.00
N ALA A 482 -0.91 -2.04 -18.50
CA ALA A 482 0.50 -1.77 -18.44
C ALA A 482 0.92 -1.95 -16.97
N ALA A 483 2.01 -2.66 -16.70
CA ALA A 483 2.76 -2.40 -15.46
C ALA A 483 2.81 -0.88 -15.33
N PRO A 484 2.22 -0.32 -14.25
CA PRO A 484 1.55 0.98 -14.28
C PRO A 484 2.22 1.85 -15.32
N SER A 485 1.54 2.08 -16.45
CA SER A 485 2.01 3.19 -17.26
C SER A 485 1.89 4.35 -16.28
N MET A 486 3.01 4.84 -15.81
CA MET A 486 3.67 5.98 -16.38
C MET A 486 2.81 7.02 -17.14
N ALA A 487 1.50 6.87 -17.31
CA ALA A 487 0.59 7.87 -17.83
C ALA A 487 0.29 8.87 -16.71
N GLY A 488 1.21 9.81 -16.53
CA GLY A 488 0.88 11.11 -15.98
C GLY A 488 0.64 12.06 -17.14
N GLU A 489 -0.27 13.01 -16.97
CA GLU A 489 -0.41 14.12 -17.89
C GLU A 489 0.84 15.00 -17.81
N VAL A 490 1.27 15.63 -18.91
CA VAL A 490 2.40 16.57 -18.86
C VAL A 490 1.98 17.78 -18.01
N VAL A 491 2.55 17.91 -16.81
CA VAL A 491 2.29 19.03 -15.89
C VAL A 491 3.28 20.17 -16.05
N SER A 492 4.47 19.88 -16.56
CA SER A 492 5.41 20.93 -16.97
C SER A 492 6.33 20.48 -18.09
N THR A 493 6.78 21.44 -18.90
CA THR A 493 7.76 21.22 -19.96
C THR A 493 8.92 22.19 -19.76
N THR A 494 10.15 21.68 -19.76
CA THR A 494 11.38 22.48 -19.73
C THR A 494 12.24 22.14 -20.93
N TYR A 495 12.81 23.16 -21.59
CA TYR A 495 13.72 22.97 -22.71
C TYR A 495 15.14 23.28 -22.29
N TYR A 496 16.07 22.51 -22.83
CA TYR A 496 17.51 22.70 -22.65
C TYR A 496 18.19 22.83 -24.00
N THR A 497 19.23 23.65 -24.06
CA THR A 497 20.23 23.61 -25.13
C THR A 497 21.09 22.34 -25.01
N LEU A 498 21.86 22.00 -26.04
CA LEU A 498 22.70 20.79 -26.04
C LEU A 498 23.82 20.81 -25.00
N ASP A 499 24.25 22.00 -24.56
CA ASP A 499 25.19 22.24 -23.46
C ASP A 499 24.50 22.28 -22.08
N GLY A 500 23.19 22.03 -22.02
CA GLY A 500 22.46 21.80 -20.76
C GLY A 500 21.89 23.06 -20.09
N MET A 501 21.89 24.22 -20.76
CA MET A 501 21.26 25.43 -20.22
C MET A 501 19.76 25.45 -20.47
N VAL A 502 18.98 25.84 -19.46
CA VAL A 502 17.51 26.00 -19.57
C VAL A 502 17.20 27.16 -20.52
N THR A 503 16.28 26.94 -21.46
CA THR A 503 15.90 27.94 -22.48
C THR A 503 14.42 27.85 -22.84
N GLN A 504 13.94 28.84 -23.59
CA GLN A 504 12.71 28.75 -24.36
C GLN A 504 13.07 28.66 -25.86
N PRO A 505 12.51 27.71 -26.61
CA PRO A 505 12.86 27.52 -28.01
C PRO A 505 12.17 28.57 -28.89
N VAL A 506 12.83 29.72 -29.10
CA VAL A 506 12.32 30.85 -29.89
C VAL A 506 12.97 30.98 -31.28
N HIS A 507 13.96 30.15 -31.61
CA HIS A 507 14.67 30.13 -32.88
C HIS A 507 14.84 28.69 -33.40
N GLY A 508 15.08 28.54 -34.70
CA GLY A 508 15.40 27.23 -35.30
C GLY A 508 16.67 26.63 -34.68
N GLY A 509 16.64 25.35 -34.32
CA GLY A 509 17.72 24.70 -33.59
C GLY A 509 17.37 23.33 -33.02
N VAL A 510 18.35 22.72 -32.35
CA VAL A 510 18.20 21.43 -31.64
C VAL A 510 18.14 21.69 -30.14
N TYR A 511 17.08 21.20 -29.51
CA TYR A 511 16.82 21.32 -28.08
C TYR A 511 16.56 19.95 -27.45
N ILE A 512 16.73 19.86 -26.14
CA ILE A 512 16.26 18.74 -25.33
C ILE A 512 14.99 19.19 -24.62
N LYS A 513 13.86 18.60 -24.99
CA LYS A 513 12.57 18.80 -24.31
C LYS A 513 12.46 17.79 -23.16
N ARG A 514 12.19 18.27 -21.95
CA ARG A 514 11.85 17.45 -20.78
C ARG A 514 10.42 17.74 -20.38
N ASP A 515 9.56 16.74 -20.50
CA ASP A 515 8.17 16.78 -20.04
C ASP A 515 8.08 16.08 -18.68
N ARG A 516 7.71 16.81 -17.63
CA ARG A 516 7.38 16.25 -16.33
C ARG A 516 5.93 15.86 -16.32
N LEU A 517 5.66 14.62 -15.92
CA LEU A 517 4.34 14.04 -15.85
C LEU A 517 3.73 14.23 -14.46
N SER A 518 2.39 14.19 -14.35
CA SER A 518 1.65 14.33 -13.08
C SER A 518 1.97 13.23 -12.07
N ASN A 519 2.51 12.10 -12.55
CA ASN A 519 3.03 11.00 -11.75
C ASN A 519 4.54 11.13 -11.46
N GLY A 520 5.11 12.31 -11.72
CA GLY A 520 6.46 12.75 -11.39
C GLY A 520 7.61 12.27 -12.27
N HIS A 521 7.37 11.41 -13.26
CA HIS A 521 8.41 11.03 -14.21
C HIS A 521 8.72 12.09 -15.24
N VAL A 522 9.92 12.00 -15.82
CA VAL A 522 10.41 12.95 -16.80
C VAL A 522 10.66 12.25 -18.14
N ILE A 523 9.85 12.57 -19.14
CA ILE A 523 10.07 12.15 -20.52
C ILE A 523 11.06 13.13 -21.16
N THR A 524 12.24 12.65 -21.56
CA THR A 524 13.24 13.46 -22.29
C THR A 524 13.21 13.11 -23.78
N LYS A 525 13.07 14.12 -24.65
CA LYS A 525 13.06 13.96 -26.11
C LYS A 525 13.93 15.02 -26.78
N LYS A 526 14.63 14.63 -27.85
CA LYS A 526 15.28 15.57 -28.77
C LYS A 526 14.19 16.29 -29.58
N LEU A 527 14.18 17.61 -29.53
CA LEU A 527 13.30 18.47 -30.31
C LEU A 527 14.12 19.21 -31.35
N VAL A 528 13.73 19.10 -32.62
CA VAL A 528 14.35 19.84 -33.73
C VAL A 528 13.31 20.83 -34.25
N ILE A 529 13.59 22.12 -34.11
CA ILE A 529 12.75 23.20 -34.62
C ILE A 529 13.42 23.72 -35.88
N LYS A 530 12.68 23.71 -36.98
CA LYS A 530 13.17 24.15 -38.29
C LYS A 530 13.09 25.67 -38.41
#